data_AF-A0A0A0A592-F1
#
_entry.id   AF-A0A0A0A592-F1
#
_cell.length_a   1.000
_cell.length_b   1.000
_cell.length_c   1.000
_cell.angle_alpha   90.00
_cell.angle_beta   90.00
_cell.angle_gamma   90.00
#
_symmetry.space_group_name_H-M   'P 1'
#
loop_
_entity.id
_entity.type
_entity.pdbx_description
1 polymer ?
#
loop_
_entity_poly.entity_id
_entity_poly.type
_entity_poly.pdbx_seq_one_letter_code
_entity_poly.pdbx_strand_id
1 'polypeptide(L)'
;MAKSDGGIRILQGLLVFGNVVIGMCGIALTAECIFFVSDPHGLYPLLEATENDDIYAAAWIGIFVGFALFALSILGIVAVIKSNRTLLLVYIILMLITYAFEMASCITAATHRDFLTPNLFLKQMLERYQKSETENNNDKWMSEGVTKTWDKLMLQNQCCGVRGPSDWQEYTSAFRTTHSDADFPWPHNCCVMDTQGSPINLDGCKLGVPGYYNSNGCYDAISGPMNTHAWGVAWFGFAILCWTFCVLLGTMFYWSRIE
;
A
#
# COMPACT_ATOMS: atom_id res chain seq x y z
N MET A 1 45.58 17.85 21.67
CA MET A 1 44.67 16.77 22.11
C MET A 1 43.22 17.23 22.36
N ALA A 2 42.94 18.41 22.91
CA ALA A 2 41.55 18.86 23.20
C ALA A 2 40.61 19.00 21.98
N LYS A 3 41.12 19.34 20.78
CA LYS A 3 40.31 19.48 19.55
C LYS A 3 39.78 18.14 19.02
N SER A 4 40.43 17.02 19.37
CA SER A 4 39.99 15.67 19.02
C SER A 4 38.80 15.22 19.87
N ASP A 5 38.81 15.56 21.16
CA ASP A 5 37.81 15.10 22.13
C ASP A 5 36.45 15.81 21.93
N GLY A 6 36.47 17.11 21.61
CA GLY A 6 35.25 17.86 21.28
C GLY A 6 34.58 17.40 19.98
N GLY A 7 35.37 17.10 18.95
CA GLY A 7 34.86 16.61 17.66
C GLY A 7 34.18 15.24 17.76
N ILE A 8 34.73 14.34 18.58
CA ILE A 8 34.16 13.01 18.83
C ILE A 8 32.83 13.11 19.58
N ARG A 9 32.72 13.98 20.58
CA ARG A 9 31.46 14.21 21.32
C ARG A 9 30.36 14.80 20.45
N ILE A 10 30.70 15.74 19.56
CA ILE A 10 29.75 16.29 18.58
C ILE A 10 29.26 15.18 17.65
N LEU A 11 30.19 14.34 17.14
CA LEU A 11 29.84 13.22 16.28
C LEU A 11 28.93 12.21 17.00
N GLN A 12 29.21 11.87 18.25
CA GLN A 12 28.32 11.02 19.06
C GLN A 12 26.92 11.62 19.16
N GLY A 13 26.80 12.92 19.47
CA GLY A 13 25.50 13.60 19.52
C GLY A 13 24.74 13.56 18.21
N LEU A 14 25.43 13.78 17.08
CA LEU A 14 24.85 13.70 15.74
C LEU A 14 24.39 12.28 15.39
N LEU A 15 25.15 11.25 15.76
CA LEU A 15 24.78 9.85 15.52
C LEU A 15 23.59 9.41 16.38
N VAL A 16 23.51 9.88 17.64
CA VAL A 16 22.34 9.66 18.49
C VAL A 16 21.12 10.32 17.88
N PHE A 17 21.21 11.58 17.47
CA PHE A 17 20.12 12.28 16.78
C PHE A 17 19.70 11.55 15.49
N GLY A 18 20.69 11.13 14.69
CA GLY A 18 20.47 10.36 13.47
C GLY A 18 19.65 9.09 13.69
N ASN A 19 20.01 8.32 14.73
CA ASN A 19 19.26 7.14 15.11
C ASN A 19 17.86 7.46 15.68
N VAL A 20 17.69 8.54 16.45
CA VAL A 20 16.35 8.96 16.90
C VAL A 20 15.42 9.22 15.71
N VAL A 21 15.91 9.90 14.67
CA VAL A 21 15.14 10.13 13.43
C VAL A 21 14.78 8.81 12.76
N ILE A 22 15.73 7.87 12.61
CA ILE A 22 15.48 6.54 12.04
C ILE A 22 14.42 5.79 12.86
N GLY A 23 14.48 5.84 14.19
CA GLY A 23 13.51 5.21 15.07
C GLY A 23 12.10 5.79 14.92
N MET A 24 11.98 7.12 14.82
CA MET A 24 10.70 7.78 14.56
C MET A 24 10.13 7.40 13.18
N CYS A 25 10.97 7.34 12.15
CA CYS A 25 10.57 6.86 10.82
C CYS A 25 10.11 5.40 10.86
N GLY A 26 10.79 4.53 11.61
CA GLY A 26 10.39 3.14 11.80
C GLY A 26 9.01 2.99 12.45
N ILE A 27 8.73 3.78 13.51
CA ILE A 27 7.40 3.80 14.14
C ILE A 27 6.33 4.31 13.17
N ALA A 28 6.61 5.40 12.44
CA ALA A 28 5.69 5.96 11.47
C ALA A 28 5.35 4.95 10.37
N LEU A 29 6.36 4.26 9.82
CA LEU A 29 6.19 3.21 8.82
C LEU A 29 5.32 2.07 9.35
N THR A 30 5.60 1.58 10.56
CA THR A 30 4.78 0.54 11.19
C THR A 30 3.34 1.00 11.39
N ALA A 31 3.11 2.24 11.84
CA ALA A 31 1.78 2.79 12.04
C ALA A 31 1.00 2.92 10.72
N GLU A 32 1.65 3.39 9.65
CA GLU A 32 1.05 3.48 8.32
C GLU A 32 0.66 2.10 7.78
N CYS A 33 1.57 1.11 7.86
CA CYS A 33 1.26 -0.24 7.40
C CYS A 33 0.12 -0.88 8.21
N ILE A 34 0.09 -0.69 9.54
CA ILE A 34 -1.02 -1.16 10.37
C ILE A 34 -2.32 -0.49 9.95
N PHE A 35 -2.33 0.83 9.74
CA PHE A 35 -3.51 1.56 9.28
C PHE A 35 -4.06 0.97 7.97
N PHE A 36 -3.19 0.75 6.98
CA PHE A 36 -3.57 0.15 5.70
C PHE A 36 -4.14 -1.27 5.83
N VAL A 37 -3.55 -2.12 6.68
CA VAL A 37 -4.05 -3.48 6.92
C VAL A 37 -5.37 -3.47 7.71
N SER A 38 -5.57 -2.47 8.56
CA SER A 38 -6.72 -2.38 9.46
C SER A 38 -7.96 -1.68 8.86
N ASP A 39 -7.92 -1.21 7.61
CA ASP A 39 -9.05 -0.53 6.96
C ASP A 39 -9.88 -1.50 6.09
N PRO A 40 -10.90 -2.19 6.65
CA PRO A 40 -11.75 -3.11 5.92
C PRO A 40 -12.72 -2.42 4.94
N HIS A 41 -12.73 -1.08 4.85
CA HIS A 41 -13.65 -0.31 4.02
C HIS A 41 -12.96 0.57 2.97
N GLY A 42 -11.64 0.47 2.89
CA GLY A 42 -10.80 1.07 1.86
C GLY A 42 -10.56 0.11 0.69
N LEU A 43 -9.43 0.30 0.00
CA LEU A 43 -9.00 -0.55 -1.12
C LEU A 43 -8.40 -1.90 -0.68
N TYR A 44 -8.25 -2.13 0.63
CA TYR A 44 -7.59 -3.33 1.17
C TYR A 44 -8.24 -4.65 0.68
N PRO A 45 -9.58 -4.82 0.69
CA PRO A 45 -10.20 -6.04 0.16
C PRO A 45 -9.97 -6.25 -1.35
N LEU A 46 -9.74 -5.16 -2.10
CA LEU A 46 -9.41 -5.26 -3.52
C LEU A 46 -7.97 -5.76 -3.71
N LEU A 47 -7.03 -5.27 -2.92
CA LEU A 47 -5.64 -5.71 -2.95
C LEU A 47 -5.48 -7.15 -2.45
N GLU A 48 -6.27 -7.54 -1.45
CA GLU A 48 -6.24 -8.88 -0.86
C GLU A 48 -6.81 -9.95 -1.80
N ALA A 49 -7.89 -9.63 -2.51
CA ALA A 49 -8.52 -10.58 -3.43
C ALA A 49 -7.89 -10.60 -4.83
N THR A 50 -6.97 -9.68 -5.10
CA THR A 50 -6.02 -9.81 -6.19
C THR A 50 -5.10 -10.98 -5.82
N GLU A 51 -5.20 -12.08 -6.56
CA GLU A 51 -4.53 -13.37 -6.33
C GLU A 51 -2.98 -13.33 -6.40
N ASN A 52 -2.37 -12.15 -6.22
CA ASN A 52 -0.95 -11.95 -6.03
C ASN A 52 -0.67 -11.87 -4.51
N ASP A 53 -0.27 -13.00 -3.92
CA ASP A 53 0.20 -13.09 -2.53
C ASP A 53 1.28 -12.04 -2.17
N ASP A 54 1.92 -11.45 -3.17
CA ASP A 54 2.97 -10.43 -3.06
C ASP A 54 2.51 -9.13 -2.39
N ILE A 55 1.28 -8.66 -2.64
CA ILE A 55 0.80 -7.37 -2.09
C ILE A 55 0.41 -7.53 -0.61
N TYR A 56 -0.23 -8.65 -0.27
CA TYR A 56 -0.50 -9.02 1.12
C TYR A 56 0.80 -9.17 1.91
N ALA A 57 1.79 -9.88 1.34
CA ALA A 57 3.10 -10.02 1.95
C ALA A 57 3.78 -8.66 2.15
N ALA A 58 3.66 -7.73 1.20
CA ALA A 58 4.31 -6.42 1.27
C ALA A 58 3.89 -5.60 2.51
N ALA A 59 2.60 -5.60 2.88
CA ALA A 59 2.12 -4.86 4.05
C ALA A 59 2.66 -5.44 5.37
N TRP A 60 2.68 -6.76 5.50
CA TRP A 60 3.26 -7.46 6.67
C TRP A 60 4.78 -7.31 6.75
N ILE A 61 5.47 -7.36 5.61
CA ILE A 61 6.90 -7.09 5.53
C ILE A 61 7.18 -5.65 5.99
N GLY A 62 6.39 -4.67 5.54
CA GLY A 62 6.52 -3.27 5.97
C GLY A 62 6.40 -3.08 7.48
N ILE A 63 5.44 -3.76 8.12
CA ILE A 63 5.30 -3.77 9.60
C ILE A 63 6.58 -4.30 10.25
N PHE A 64 7.09 -5.44 9.78
CA PHE A 64 8.29 -6.07 10.31
C PHE A 64 9.54 -5.20 10.13
N VAL A 65 9.72 -4.59 8.95
CA VAL A 65 10.84 -3.68 8.67
C VAL A 65 10.77 -2.44 9.55
N GLY A 66 9.60 -1.81 9.71
CA GLY A 66 9.45 -0.64 10.58
C GLY A 66 9.79 -0.94 12.04
N PHE A 67 9.36 -2.11 12.55
CA PHE A 67 9.73 -2.56 13.89
C PHE A 67 11.24 -2.85 14.02
N ALA A 68 11.83 -3.48 13.00
CA ALA A 68 13.27 -3.75 12.96
C ALA A 68 14.08 -2.44 12.96
N LEU A 69 13.69 -1.43 12.17
CA LEU A 69 14.30 -0.11 12.19
C LEU A 69 14.23 0.55 13.57
N PHE A 70 13.08 0.46 14.23
CA PHE A 70 12.93 0.98 15.59
C PHE A 70 13.86 0.28 16.58
N ALA A 71 13.91 -1.06 16.57
CA ALA A 71 14.80 -1.82 17.43
C ALA A 71 16.29 -1.52 17.15
N LEU A 72 16.68 -1.44 15.88
CA LEU A 72 18.03 -1.10 15.46
C LEU A 72 18.41 0.33 15.84
N SER A 73 17.47 1.27 15.80
CA SER A 73 17.71 2.65 16.24
C SER A 73 18.07 2.74 17.73
N ILE A 74 17.36 1.99 18.58
CA ILE A 74 17.65 1.91 20.02
C ILE A 74 19.02 1.29 20.23
N LEU A 75 19.30 0.18 19.53
CA LEU A 75 20.58 -0.50 19.60
C LEU A 75 21.72 0.43 19.15
N GLY A 76 21.53 1.23 18.10
CA GLY A 76 22.47 2.23 17.61
C GLY A 76 22.75 3.34 18.63
N ILE A 77 21.70 3.88 19.26
CA ILE A 77 21.84 4.88 20.34
C ILE A 77 22.65 4.31 21.50
N VAL A 78 22.30 3.10 21.96
CA VAL A 78 23.02 2.43 23.06
C VAL A 78 24.47 2.12 22.67
N ALA A 79 24.73 1.69 21.43
CA ALA A 79 26.07 1.43 20.92
C ALA A 79 26.94 2.69 20.96
N VAL A 80 26.42 3.81 20.45
CA VAL A 80 27.12 5.10 20.41
C VAL A 80 27.39 5.65 21.81
N ILE A 81 26.39 5.61 22.71
CA ILE A 81 26.53 6.12 24.09
C ILE A 81 27.55 5.27 24.87
N LYS A 82 27.44 3.94 24.80
CA LYS A 82 28.36 3.04 25.52
C LYS A 82 29.75 2.99 24.90
N SER A 83 29.95 3.55 23.70
CA SER A 83 31.21 3.50 22.96
C SER A 83 31.78 2.08 22.86
N ASN A 84 30.91 1.05 22.79
CA ASN A 84 31.33 -0.35 22.80
C ASN A 84 31.53 -0.85 21.36
N ARG A 85 32.79 -1.18 21.01
CA ARG A 85 33.18 -1.64 19.67
C ARG A 85 32.38 -2.84 19.15
N THR A 86 32.12 -3.83 20.00
CA THR A 86 31.37 -5.04 19.61
C THR A 86 29.92 -4.70 19.32
N LEU A 87 29.30 -3.89 20.19
CA LEU A 87 27.89 -3.50 20.03
C LEU A 87 27.71 -2.61 18.78
N LEU A 88 28.66 -1.70 18.51
CA LEU A 88 28.68 -0.91 17.29
C LEU A 88 28.86 -1.78 16.03
N LEU A 89 29.72 -2.79 16.07
CA LEU A 89 29.92 -3.68 14.92
C LEU A 89 28.65 -4.47 14.62
N VAL A 90 28.00 -5.01 15.65
CA VAL A 90 26.70 -5.71 15.52
C VAL A 90 25.64 -4.76 14.93
N TYR A 91 25.55 -3.53 15.44
CA TYR A 91 24.67 -2.49 14.87
C TYR A 91 24.93 -2.29 13.38
N ILE A 92 26.19 -2.03 12.99
CA ILE A 92 26.56 -1.75 11.60
C ILE A 92 26.16 -2.90 10.69
N ILE A 93 26.43 -4.15 11.09
CA ILE A 93 26.09 -5.34 10.29
C ILE A 93 24.58 -5.47 10.11
N LEU A 94 23.81 -5.41 11.20
CA LEU A 94 22.35 -5.57 11.13
C LEU A 94 21.68 -4.42 10.38
N MET A 95 22.17 -3.19 10.57
CA MET A 95 21.68 -2.01 9.88
C MET A 95 22.04 -2.03 8.39
N LEU A 96 23.18 -2.60 8.01
CA LEU A 96 23.55 -2.79 6.60
C LEU A 96 22.69 -3.85 5.91
N ILE A 97 22.33 -4.93 6.61
CA ILE A 97 21.40 -5.95 6.09
C ILE A 97 20.02 -5.34 5.84
N THR A 98 19.47 -4.62 6.82
CA THR A 98 18.17 -3.95 6.67
C THR A 98 18.19 -2.89 5.57
N TYR A 99 19.25 -2.09 5.49
CA TYR A 99 19.45 -1.13 4.40
C TYR A 99 19.45 -1.79 3.01
N ALA A 100 20.11 -2.95 2.87
CA ALA A 100 20.12 -3.69 1.61
C ALA A 100 18.72 -4.20 1.23
N PHE A 101 17.95 -4.71 2.20
CA PHE A 101 16.56 -5.10 1.98
C PHE A 101 15.68 -3.90 1.59
N GLU A 102 15.81 -2.76 2.28
CA GLU A 102 15.04 -1.56 1.94
C GLU A 102 15.37 -1.04 0.54
N MET A 103 16.64 -1.03 0.15
CA MET A 103 17.03 -0.68 -1.22
C MET A 103 16.41 -1.63 -2.24
N ALA A 104 16.45 -2.95 -2.00
CA ALA A 104 15.84 -3.93 -2.89
C ALA A 104 14.32 -3.71 -3.00
N SER A 105 13.63 -3.49 -1.88
CA SER A 105 12.20 -3.18 -1.85
C SER A 105 11.85 -1.90 -2.62
N CYS A 106 12.64 -0.83 -2.45
CA CYS A 106 12.43 0.43 -3.19
C CYS A 106 12.61 0.23 -4.70
N ILE A 107 13.62 -0.54 -5.12
CA ILE A 107 13.84 -0.85 -6.54
C ILE A 107 12.67 -1.65 -7.09
N THR A 108 12.24 -2.72 -6.40
CA THR A 108 11.10 -3.54 -6.82
C THR A 108 9.82 -2.72 -6.93
N ALA A 109 9.54 -1.85 -5.95
CA ALA A 109 8.38 -0.96 -5.97
C ALA A 109 8.43 0.06 -7.11
N ALA A 110 9.63 0.52 -7.49
CA ALA A 110 9.81 1.47 -8.59
C ALA A 110 9.72 0.80 -9.97
N THR A 111 10.20 -0.43 -10.12
CA THR A 111 10.21 -1.15 -11.41
C THR A 111 8.89 -1.85 -11.70
N HIS A 112 8.20 -2.36 -10.69
CA HIS A 112 6.93 -3.06 -10.83
C HIS A 112 5.74 -2.13 -10.51
N ARG A 113 5.79 -0.86 -10.93
CA ARG A 113 4.63 0.06 -10.84
C ARG A 113 3.40 -0.49 -11.58
N ASP A 114 3.60 -1.45 -12.48
CA ASP A 114 2.58 -2.16 -13.25
C ASP A 114 1.68 -3.12 -12.43
N PHE A 115 1.94 -3.29 -11.11
CA PHE A 115 1.03 -4.04 -10.24
C PHE A 115 -0.39 -3.47 -10.20
N LEU A 116 -0.59 -2.19 -10.55
CA LEU A 116 -1.89 -1.54 -10.55
C LEU A 116 -2.50 -1.42 -11.95
N THR A 117 -2.24 -2.36 -12.86
CA THR A 117 -2.84 -2.30 -14.20
C THR A 117 -4.37 -2.45 -14.15
N PRO A 118 -5.11 -1.78 -15.06
CA PRO A 118 -6.56 -1.91 -15.11
C PRO A 118 -7.00 -3.36 -15.38
N ASN A 119 -6.18 -4.15 -16.07
CA ASN A 119 -6.48 -5.56 -16.36
C ASN A 119 -6.57 -6.42 -15.09
N LEU A 120 -5.77 -6.11 -14.07
CA LEU A 120 -5.76 -6.87 -12.81
C LEU A 120 -7.06 -6.65 -12.05
N PHE A 121 -7.45 -5.38 -11.88
CA PHE A 121 -8.73 -5.00 -11.27
C PHE A 121 -9.92 -5.51 -12.08
N LEU A 122 -9.80 -5.54 -13.41
CA LEU A 122 -10.85 -6.04 -14.30
C LEU A 122 -11.05 -7.54 -14.11
N LYS A 123 -9.96 -8.33 -14.18
CA LYS A 123 -10.01 -9.78 -13.94
C LYS A 123 -10.62 -10.08 -12.57
N GLN A 124 -10.12 -9.41 -11.52
CA GLN A 124 -10.60 -9.60 -10.16
C GLN A 124 -12.08 -9.24 -10.01
N MET A 125 -12.51 -8.10 -10.55
CA MET A 125 -13.91 -7.67 -10.50
C MET A 125 -14.80 -8.69 -11.19
N LEU A 126 -14.46 -9.11 -12.43
CA LEU A 126 -15.25 -10.06 -13.18
C LEU A 126 -15.37 -11.42 -12.47
N GLU A 127 -14.31 -11.89 -11.82
CA GLU A 127 -14.28 -13.20 -11.15
C GLU A 127 -14.95 -13.21 -9.78
N ARG A 128 -14.87 -12.11 -9.01
CA ARG A 128 -15.23 -12.10 -7.57
C ARG A 128 -16.41 -11.19 -7.22
N TYR A 129 -16.83 -10.28 -8.09
CA TYR A 129 -17.98 -9.42 -7.82
C TYR A 129 -19.30 -10.22 -7.82
N GLN A 130 -20.05 -10.15 -6.71
CA GLN A 130 -21.30 -10.88 -6.49
C GLN A 130 -21.24 -12.39 -6.80
N LYS A 131 -20.10 -13.03 -6.53
CA LYS A 131 -19.96 -14.48 -6.69
C LYS A 131 -20.79 -15.21 -5.62
N SER A 132 -21.93 -15.78 -6.01
CA SER A 132 -22.85 -16.47 -5.08
C SER A 132 -22.41 -17.88 -4.70
N GLU A 133 -21.61 -18.54 -5.54
CA GLU A 133 -21.18 -19.94 -5.35
C GLU A 133 -19.74 -19.98 -4.86
N THR A 134 -19.54 -20.08 -3.56
CA THR A 134 -18.24 -20.48 -3.03
C THR A 134 -18.39 -21.48 -1.90
N GLU A 135 -17.79 -22.65 -2.08
CA GLU A 135 -17.86 -23.78 -1.14
C GLU A 135 -17.13 -23.49 0.19
N ASN A 136 -16.20 -22.54 0.19
CA ASN A 136 -15.42 -22.15 1.35
C ASN A 136 -15.93 -20.83 1.97
N ASN A 137 -16.14 -20.84 3.28
CA ASN A 137 -16.48 -19.63 4.06
C ASN A 137 -15.42 -18.52 3.91
N ASN A 138 -14.17 -18.88 3.65
CA ASN A 138 -13.08 -17.92 3.50
C ASN A 138 -13.19 -17.11 2.20
N ASP A 139 -13.51 -17.77 1.10
CA ASP A 139 -13.64 -17.10 -0.18
C ASP A 139 -14.92 -16.26 -0.25
N LYS A 140 -15.96 -16.65 0.51
CA LYS A 140 -17.19 -15.89 0.64
C LYS A 140 -16.99 -14.52 1.29
N TRP A 141 -16.30 -14.45 2.44
CA TRP A 141 -16.06 -13.14 3.08
C TRP A 141 -15.19 -12.24 2.20
N MET A 142 -14.25 -12.82 1.45
CA MET A 142 -13.42 -12.08 0.51
C MET A 142 -14.25 -11.50 -0.64
N SER A 143 -15.13 -12.29 -1.26
CA SER A 143 -16.02 -11.84 -2.34
C SER A 143 -17.01 -10.77 -1.86
N GLU A 144 -17.55 -10.90 -0.64
CA GLU A 144 -18.40 -9.88 -0.02
C GLU A 144 -17.64 -8.56 0.20
N GLY A 145 -16.39 -8.63 0.68
CA GLY A 145 -15.52 -7.46 0.83
C GLY A 145 -15.22 -6.76 -0.49
N VAL A 146 -14.89 -7.52 -1.54
CA VAL A 146 -14.69 -7.01 -2.90
C VAL A 146 -15.95 -6.35 -3.44
N THR A 147 -17.10 -7.00 -3.30
CA THR A 147 -18.39 -6.51 -3.79
C THR A 147 -18.76 -5.18 -3.12
N LYS A 148 -18.68 -5.13 -1.79
CA LYS A 148 -18.98 -3.91 -1.01
C LYS A 148 -18.06 -2.75 -1.36
N THR A 149 -16.78 -3.03 -1.63
CA THR A 149 -15.81 -2.00 -2.01
C THR A 149 -16.12 -1.44 -3.40
N TRP A 150 -16.42 -2.31 -4.36
CA TRP A 150 -16.84 -1.92 -5.71
C TRP A 150 -18.15 -1.12 -5.70
N ASP A 151 -19.14 -1.54 -4.90
CA ASP A 151 -20.41 -0.84 -4.75
C ASP A 151 -20.23 0.59 -4.24
N LYS A 152 -19.42 0.75 -3.18
CA LYS A 152 -19.08 2.06 -2.63
C LYS A 152 -18.32 2.92 -3.65
N LEU A 153 -17.37 2.33 -4.37
CA LEU A 153 -16.57 3.03 -5.37
C LEU A 153 -17.42 3.57 -6.52
N MET A 154 -18.31 2.73 -7.07
CA MET A 154 -19.23 3.08 -8.15
C MET A 154 -20.20 4.21 -7.73
N LEU A 155 -20.75 4.11 -6.51
CA LEU A 155 -21.65 5.12 -5.95
C LEU A 155 -20.94 6.46 -5.67
N GLN A 156 -19.78 6.43 -5.03
CA GLN A 156 -19.07 7.64 -4.60
C GLN A 156 -18.45 8.41 -5.77
N ASN A 157 -17.91 7.71 -6.76
CA ASN A 157 -17.21 8.32 -7.88
C ASN A 157 -18.07 8.43 -9.15
N GLN A 158 -19.34 8.03 -9.08
CA GLN A 158 -20.27 8.06 -10.21
C GLN A 158 -19.67 7.43 -11.47
N CYS A 159 -19.15 6.21 -11.31
CA CYS A 159 -18.45 5.45 -12.34
C CYS A 159 -19.01 4.03 -12.41
N CYS A 160 -18.71 3.31 -13.49
CA CYS A 160 -19.14 1.92 -13.69
C CYS A 160 -18.03 1.10 -14.34
N GLY A 161 -17.77 -0.09 -13.77
CA GLY A 161 -16.72 -0.97 -14.28
C GLY A 161 -15.31 -0.39 -14.07
N VAL A 162 -14.29 -1.04 -14.63
CA VAL A 162 -12.89 -0.58 -14.55
C VAL A 162 -12.66 0.48 -15.61
N ARG A 163 -12.91 0.13 -16.87
CA ARG A 163 -12.78 1.00 -18.05
C ARG A 163 -14.11 1.61 -18.43
N GLY A 164 -15.21 0.95 -18.09
CA GLY A 164 -16.55 1.44 -18.34
C GLY A 164 -17.61 0.35 -18.15
N PRO A 165 -18.89 0.68 -18.37
CA PRO A 165 -20.00 -0.27 -18.23
C PRO A 165 -19.95 -1.43 -19.23
N SER A 166 -19.24 -1.28 -20.35
CA SER A 166 -19.03 -2.35 -21.33
C SER A 166 -18.28 -3.55 -20.74
N ASP A 167 -17.49 -3.36 -19.68
CA ASP A 167 -16.74 -4.43 -19.02
C ASP A 167 -17.65 -5.59 -18.58
N TRP A 168 -18.89 -5.28 -18.16
CA TRP A 168 -19.87 -6.27 -17.73
C TRP A 168 -20.51 -7.05 -18.88
N GLN A 169 -20.58 -6.44 -20.07
CA GLN A 169 -21.22 -7.00 -21.25
C GLN A 169 -20.22 -7.77 -22.12
N GLU A 170 -19.01 -7.24 -22.28
CA GLU A 170 -17.97 -7.82 -23.14
C GLU A 170 -17.37 -9.09 -22.54
N TYR A 171 -17.23 -9.16 -21.21
CA TYR A 171 -16.60 -10.28 -20.53
C TYR A 171 -17.59 -11.11 -19.70
N THR A 172 -17.32 -12.41 -19.58
CA THR A 172 -18.08 -13.28 -18.67
C THR A 172 -17.70 -12.99 -17.22
N SER A 173 -18.63 -12.43 -16.45
CA SER A 173 -18.46 -12.20 -15.01
C SER A 173 -19.28 -13.17 -14.17
N ALA A 174 -18.88 -13.38 -12.90
CA ALA A 174 -19.67 -14.12 -11.91
C ALA A 174 -21.04 -13.47 -11.65
N PHE A 175 -21.13 -12.15 -11.86
CA PHE A 175 -22.40 -11.44 -11.88
C PHE A 175 -23.31 -11.90 -13.03
N ARG A 176 -22.78 -12.00 -14.25
CA ARG A 176 -23.53 -12.42 -15.43
C ARG A 176 -23.98 -13.88 -15.40
N THR A 177 -23.32 -14.74 -14.63
CA THR A 177 -23.78 -16.12 -14.44
C THR A 177 -25.01 -16.23 -13.55
N THR A 178 -25.25 -15.24 -12.69
CA THR A 178 -26.36 -15.23 -11.72
C THR A 178 -27.50 -14.29 -12.13
N HIS A 179 -27.20 -13.23 -12.88
CA HIS A 179 -28.15 -12.24 -13.36
C HIS A 179 -28.22 -12.28 -14.88
N SER A 180 -29.44 -12.43 -15.42
CA SER A 180 -29.64 -12.45 -16.87
C SER A 180 -29.44 -11.04 -17.45
N ASP A 181 -28.78 -10.94 -18.62
CA ASP A 181 -28.60 -9.66 -19.32
C ASP A 181 -29.94 -8.99 -19.68
N ALA A 182 -31.04 -9.76 -19.71
CA ALA A 182 -32.39 -9.28 -19.95
C ALA A 182 -32.98 -8.52 -18.74
N ASP A 183 -32.49 -8.80 -17.52
CA ASP A 183 -32.94 -8.11 -16.31
C ASP A 183 -32.11 -6.86 -16.05
N PHE A 184 -30.78 -6.99 -16.05
CA PHE A 184 -29.80 -5.90 -15.89
C PHE A 184 -28.46 -6.22 -16.56
N PRO A 185 -27.97 -5.36 -17.48
CA PRO A 185 -26.68 -5.57 -18.16
C PRO A 185 -25.44 -5.24 -17.29
N TRP A 186 -25.64 -4.59 -16.13
CA TRP A 186 -24.59 -4.20 -15.18
C TRP A 186 -25.20 -3.99 -13.78
N PRO A 187 -24.38 -3.86 -12.73
CA PRO A 187 -24.89 -3.68 -11.37
C PRO A 187 -25.69 -2.38 -11.19
N HIS A 188 -26.69 -2.40 -10.29
CA HIS A 188 -27.55 -1.23 -10.02
C HIS A 188 -26.80 0.05 -9.66
N ASN A 189 -25.64 -0.09 -9.02
CA ASN A 189 -24.78 1.01 -8.59
C ASN A 189 -24.12 1.76 -9.76
N CYS A 190 -24.18 1.21 -10.97
CA CYS A 190 -23.78 1.90 -12.19
C CYS A 190 -24.84 2.90 -12.70
N CYS A 191 -26.08 2.83 -12.22
CA CYS A 191 -27.12 3.78 -12.58
C CYS A 191 -26.94 5.12 -11.86
N VAL A 192 -27.42 6.19 -12.47
CA VAL A 192 -27.44 7.51 -11.81
C VAL A 192 -28.50 7.49 -10.70
N MET A 193 -28.04 7.65 -9.45
CA MET A 193 -28.88 7.67 -8.26
C MET A 193 -29.40 9.09 -7.94
N ASP A 194 -30.62 9.18 -7.44
CA ASP A 194 -31.20 10.39 -6.84
C ASP A 194 -30.70 10.58 -5.38
N THR A 195 -30.99 11.73 -4.80
CA THR A 195 -30.75 12.12 -3.41
C THR A 195 -31.29 11.12 -2.37
N GLN A 196 -32.28 10.29 -2.74
CA GLN A 196 -32.86 9.23 -1.91
C GLN A 196 -32.17 7.86 -2.09
N GLY A 197 -31.11 7.76 -2.89
CA GLY A 197 -30.38 6.51 -3.12
C GLY A 197 -31.07 5.53 -4.07
N SER A 198 -32.10 5.97 -4.79
CA SER A 198 -32.80 5.20 -5.82
C SER A 198 -32.43 5.71 -7.22
N PRO A 199 -32.34 4.85 -8.24
CA PRO A 199 -32.02 5.27 -9.60
C PRO A 199 -33.10 6.20 -10.16
N ILE A 200 -32.70 7.33 -10.75
CA ILE A 200 -33.61 8.36 -11.28
C ILE A 200 -34.56 7.76 -12.32
N ASN A 201 -34.04 6.90 -13.19
CA ASN A 201 -34.83 6.16 -14.16
C ASN A 201 -34.22 4.77 -14.36
N LEU A 202 -34.86 3.76 -13.78
CA LEU A 202 -34.40 2.38 -13.82
C LEU A 202 -34.43 1.83 -15.26
N ASP A 203 -35.51 2.10 -15.99
CA ASP A 203 -35.69 1.59 -17.35
C ASP A 203 -34.72 2.26 -18.33
N GLY A 204 -34.48 3.57 -18.16
CA GLY A 204 -33.48 4.31 -18.91
C GLY A 204 -32.06 3.80 -18.66
N CYS A 205 -31.74 3.43 -17.41
CA CYS A 205 -30.47 2.81 -17.08
C CYS A 205 -30.34 1.41 -17.71
N LYS A 206 -31.35 0.56 -17.59
CA LYS A 206 -31.36 -0.79 -18.18
C LYS A 206 -31.18 -0.77 -19.70
N LEU A 207 -31.81 0.18 -20.37
CA LEU A 207 -31.74 0.34 -21.83
C LEU A 207 -30.45 1.03 -22.30
N GLY A 208 -29.58 1.48 -21.39
CA GLY A 208 -28.34 2.17 -21.73
C GLY A 208 -28.57 3.56 -22.34
N VAL A 209 -29.65 4.26 -21.94
CA VAL A 209 -29.94 5.61 -22.42
C VAL A 209 -28.92 6.60 -21.84
N PRO A 210 -28.22 7.39 -22.68
CA PRO A 210 -27.24 8.36 -22.20
C PRO A 210 -27.83 9.31 -21.16
N GLY A 211 -27.13 9.51 -20.04
CA GLY A 211 -27.56 10.38 -18.94
C GLY A 211 -28.27 9.66 -17.78
N TYR A 212 -28.63 8.38 -17.92
CA TYR A 212 -29.21 7.57 -16.83
C TYR A 212 -28.26 6.49 -16.27
N TYR A 213 -27.07 6.34 -16.86
CA TYR A 213 -26.01 5.47 -16.37
C TYR A 213 -24.66 6.20 -16.39
N ASN A 214 -23.72 5.74 -15.55
CA ASN A 214 -22.37 6.27 -15.48
C ASN A 214 -21.50 5.63 -16.58
N SER A 215 -21.09 6.42 -17.58
CA SER A 215 -20.27 5.94 -18.70
C SER A 215 -18.77 5.87 -18.40
N ASN A 216 -18.32 6.51 -17.33
CA ASN A 216 -16.90 6.59 -16.98
C ASN A 216 -16.46 5.34 -16.23
N GLY A 217 -15.26 4.84 -16.53
CA GLY A 217 -14.62 3.76 -15.77
C GLY A 217 -14.15 4.23 -14.39
N CYS A 218 -14.19 3.34 -13.40
CA CYS A 218 -13.72 3.66 -12.04
C CYS A 218 -12.20 3.60 -11.88
N TYR A 219 -11.45 3.12 -12.88
CA TYR A 219 -10.00 2.98 -12.77
C TYR A 219 -9.28 4.32 -12.55
N ASP A 220 -9.74 5.40 -13.17
CA ASP A 220 -9.13 6.72 -12.98
C ASP A 220 -9.34 7.23 -11.54
N ALA A 221 -10.50 6.93 -10.95
CA ALA A 221 -10.79 7.24 -9.54
C ALA A 221 -9.95 6.41 -8.56
N ILE A 222 -9.57 5.19 -8.92
CA ILE A 222 -8.66 4.35 -8.12
C ILE A 222 -7.20 4.79 -8.30
N SER A 223 -6.76 4.91 -9.55
CA SER A 223 -5.35 5.12 -9.90
C SER A 223 -4.86 6.53 -9.58
N GLY A 224 -5.71 7.56 -9.61
CA GLY A 224 -5.34 8.93 -9.28
C GLY A 224 -4.79 9.09 -7.85
N PRO A 225 -5.58 8.76 -6.80
CA PRO A 225 -5.12 8.77 -5.42
C PRO A 225 -3.92 7.84 -5.20
N MET A 226 -3.98 6.60 -5.74
CA MET A 226 -2.89 5.64 -5.56
C MET A 226 -1.58 6.12 -6.15
N ASN A 227 -1.58 6.72 -7.35
CA ASN A 227 -0.37 7.23 -7.97
C ASN A 227 0.21 8.41 -7.18
N THR A 228 -0.64 9.32 -6.70
CA THR A 228 -0.22 10.48 -5.90
C THR A 228 0.39 10.03 -4.57
N HIS A 229 -0.27 9.13 -3.85
CA HIS A 229 0.25 8.56 -2.60
C HIS A 229 1.51 7.72 -2.83
N ALA A 230 1.57 6.92 -3.89
CA ALA A 230 2.74 6.10 -4.21
C ALA A 230 3.98 6.96 -4.49
N TRP A 231 3.83 8.11 -5.16
CA TRP A 231 4.93 9.07 -5.32
C TRP A 231 5.39 9.67 -4.00
N GLY A 232 4.46 10.01 -3.11
CA GLY A 232 4.77 10.48 -1.76
C GLY A 232 5.55 9.44 -0.95
N VAL A 233 5.07 8.20 -0.91
CA VAL A 233 5.70 7.08 -0.20
C VAL A 233 7.09 6.78 -0.78
N ALA A 234 7.24 6.80 -2.11
CA ALA A 234 8.53 6.57 -2.76
C ALA A 234 9.57 7.64 -2.38
N TRP A 235 9.18 8.92 -2.38
CA TRP A 235 10.08 10.00 -1.98
C TRP A 235 10.44 9.92 -0.49
N PHE A 236 9.46 9.59 0.35
CA PHE A 236 9.70 9.39 1.78
C PHE A 236 10.70 8.25 2.04
N GLY A 237 10.53 7.10 1.38
CA GLY A 237 11.47 5.98 1.47
C GLY A 237 12.87 6.34 0.96
N PHE A 238 12.98 7.05 -0.16
CA PHE A 238 14.26 7.54 -0.67
C PHE A 238 14.97 8.47 0.32
N ALA A 239 14.23 9.41 0.94
CA ALA A 239 14.79 10.31 1.94
C ALA A 239 15.32 9.56 3.18
N ILE A 240 14.60 8.53 3.64
CA ILE A 240 15.04 7.64 4.72
C ILE A 240 16.32 6.91 4.33
N LEU A 241 16.40 6.34 3.12
CA LEU A 241 17.59 5.66 2.62
C LEU A 241 18.81 6.58 2.57
N CYS A 242 18.66 7.81 2.07
CA CYS A 242 19.75 8.79 2.07
C CYS A 242 20.20 9.12 3.50
N TRP A 243 19.25 9.29 4.42
CA TRP A 243 19.54 9.58 5.82
C TRP A 243 20.25 8.42 6.53
N THR A 244 19.73 7.20 6.39
CA THR A 244 20.31 5.99 6.99
C THR A 244 21.71 5.72 6.46
N PHE A 245 21.95 5.95 5.16
CA PHE A 245 23.28 5.88 4.57
C PHE A 245 24.28 6.84 5.22
N CYS A 246 23.89 8.11 5.43
CA CYS A 246 24.73 9.08 6.12
C CYS A 246 25.03 8.67 7.57
N VAL A 247 24.03 8.18 8.30
CA VAL A 247 24.19 7.70 9.69
C VAL A 247 25.10 6.47 9.74
N LEU A 248 24.95 5.54 8.80
CA LEU A 248 25.80 4.34 8.69
C LEU A 248 27.26 4.72 8.44
N LEU A 249 27.53 5.60 7.47
CA LEU A 249 28.89 6.08 7.21
C LEU A 249 29.50 6.79 8.42
N GLY A 250 28.72 7.64 9.08
CA GLY A 250 29.14 8.31 10.31
C GLY A 250 29.45 7.32 11.43
N THR A 251 28.67 6.25 11.54
CA THR A 251 28.86 5.20 12.56
C THR A 251 30.08 4.34 12.26
N MET A 252 30.35 3.99 10.99
CA MET A 252 31.57 3.30 10.58
C MET A 252 32.81 4.16 10.84
N PHE A 253 32.74 5.46 10.54
CA PHE A 253 33.81 6.40 10.87
C PHE A 253 34.03 6.49 12.39
N TYR A 254 32.97 6.60 13.17
CA TYR A 254 33.04 6.61 14.63
C TYR A 254 33.65 5.30 15.18
N TRP A 255 33.24 4.14 14.66
CA TRP A 255 33.82 2.84 15.01
C TRP A 255 35.34 2.77 14.78
N SER A 256 35.82 3.34 13.67
CA SER A 256 37.26 3.38 13.34
C SER A 256 38.09 4.25 14.28
N ARG A 257 37.44 5.14 15.04
CA ARG A 257 38.09 6.13 15.93
C ARG A 257 38.05 5.77 17.40
N ILE A 258 37.12 4.90 17.81
CA ILE A 258 37.09 4.34 19.16
C ILE A 258 38.23 3.32 19.25
N GLU A 259 39.03 3.33 20.31
CA GLU A 259 40.05 2.30 20.61
C GLU A 259 39.45 1.05 21.25
#